data_AF-A0A6V7PLP7-F1
#
_entry.id   AF-A0A6V7PLP7-F1
#
_cell.length_a   1.000
_cell.length_b   1.000
_cell.length_c   1.000
_cell.angle_alpha   90.00
_cell.angle_beta   90.00
_cell.angle_gamma   90.00
#
_symmetry.space_group_name_H-M   'P 1'
#
loop_
_entity.id
_entity.type
_entity.pdbx_description
1 polymer ?
#
loop_
_entity_poly.entity_id
_entity_poly.type
_entity_poly.pdbx_seq_one_letter_code
_entity_poly.pdbx_strand_id
1 'polypeptide(L)'
;MTSKNIIVDLTRGDKLDGKNYDIWHRKMQYLLNEQGVLETLSVKRVLPAEGIASEHEKEIYNKWIKEDRTTQYTMLSAMQDDLIGQFEIFETAKDMWDNLNITFGQTSSTRLRALNLKFLQYIKDPKHSMAEHLRAMSAMIRDLKTAGNELTDEQQVLAVIRSLPDPEWSQMKLPMTYSENIKTFNDISRHLELEAERLEVNRSVALVARSEKRSGIAPKRKKRHNNGAQKKWNQAP
;
A
#
# COMPACT_ATOMS: atom_id res chain seq x y z
N MET A 1 -18.31 -29.48 -1.99
CA MET A 1 -17.01 -30.18 -1.97
C MET A 1 -15.87 -29.36 -2.58
N THR A 2 -16.15 -28.31 -3.35
CA THR A 2 -15.12 -27.49 -4.02
C THR A 2 -14.35 -26.56 -3.09
N SER A 3 -14.99 -25.97 -2.06
CA SER A 3 -14.34 -25.03 -1.13
C SER A 3 -13.27 -25.69 -0.23
N LYS A 4 -13.56 -26.92 0.26
CA LYS A 4 -12.65 -27.70 1.12
C LYS A 4 -11.32 -28.03 0.45
N ASN A 5 -11.32 -28.32 -0.86
CA ASN A 5 -10.08 -28.60 -1.58
C ASN A 5 -9.25 -27.34 -1.84
N ILE A 6 -9.90 -26.19 -2.06
CA ILE A 6 -9.21 -24.92 -2.36
C ILE A 6 -8.42 -24.43 -1.14
N ILE A 7 -8.99 -24.52 0.07
CA ILE A 7 -8.33 -24.03 1.29
C ILE A 7 -7.21 -24.98 1.74
N VAL A 8 -7.38 -26.30 1.60
CA VAL A 8 -6.32 -27.29 1.84
C VAL A 8 -5.14 -27.09 0.87
N ASP A 9 -5.40 -26.71 -0.38
CA ASP A 9 -4.33 -26.34 -1.34
C ASP A 9 -3.67 -24.98 -0.98
N LEU A 10 -4.41 -24.03 -0.40
CA LEU A 10 -3.89 -22.73 0.03
C LEU A 10 -2.86 -22.82 1.17
N THR A 11 -2.98 -23.85 2.03
CA THR A 11 -2.07 -24.11 3.16
C THR A 11 -0.97 -25.12 2.84
N ARG A 12 -1.07 -25.84 1.71
CA ARG A 12 -0.10 -26.85 1.27
C ARG A 12 1.23 -26.27 0.77
N GLY A 13 1.29 -24.97 0.44
CA GLY A 13 2.47 -24.35 -0.19
C GLY A 13 3.48 -23.69 0.75
N ASP A 14 3.03 -23.02 1.82
CA ASP A 14 3.89 -22.12 2.60
C ASP A 14 3.77 -22.40 4.10
N LYS A 15 4.52 -23.41 4.59
CA LYS A 15 4.70 -23.62 6.03
C LYS A 15 5.28 -22.36 6.68
N LEU A 16 4.91 -22.07 7.93
CA LEU A 16 5.51 -20.98 8.70
C LEU A 16 7.04 -21.16 8.76
N ASP A 17 7.78 -20.17 8.29
CA ASP A 17 9.26 -20.15 8.27
C ASP A 17 9.85 -18.95 9.05
N GLY A 18 8.99 -18.26 9.80
CA GLY A 18 9.31 -17.04 10.54
C GLY A 18 9.35 -15.75 9.71
N LYS A 19 9.40 -15.83 8.37
CA LYS A 19 9.39 -14.65 7.47
C LYS A 19 8.01 -14.40 6.87
N ASN A 20 7.21 -15.46 6.72
CA ASN A 20 5.90 -15.43 6.08
C ASN A 20 4.72 -15.30 7.06
N TYR A 21 4.97 -14.95 8.33
CA TYR A 21 3.94 -14.97 9.40
C TYR A 21 2.67 -14.18 9.06
N ASP A 22 2.80 -12.98 8.49
CA ASP A 22 1.64 -12.14 8.13
C ASP A 22 0.63 -12.88 7.21
N ILE A 23 1.16 -13.62 6.23
CA ILE A 23 0.38 -14.39 5.26
C ILE A 23 -0.09 -15.70 5.89
N TRP A 24 0.79 -16.38 6.60
CA TRP A 24 0.50 -17.64 7.28
C TRP A 24 -0.62 -17.49 8.30
N HIS A 25 -0.58 -16.45 9.13
CA HIS A 25 -1.56 -16.13 10.17
C HIS A 25 -2.96 -15.96 9.56
N ARG A 26 -3.08 -15.17 8.49
CA ARG A 26 -4.33 -14.98 7.77
C ARG A 26 -4.86 -16.28 7.15
N LYS A 27 -3.99 -17.05 6.50
CA LYS A 27 -4.36 -18.37 5.92
C LYS A 27 -4.83 -19.35 7.01
N MET A 28 -4.18 -19.35 8.17
CA MET A 28 -4.60 -20.17 9.31
C MET A 28 -5.96 -19.80 9.86
N GLN A 29 -6.27 -18.51 10.00
CA GLN A 29 -7.61 -18.10 10.43
C GLN A 29 -8.69 -18.61 9.48
N TYR A 30 -8.46 -18.58 8.15
CA TYR A 30 -9.40 -19.13 7.19
C TYR A 30 -9.57 -20.65 7.32
N LEU A 31 -8.46 -21.39 7.47
CA LEU A 31 -8.50 -22.84 7.65
C LEU A 31 -9.26 -23.24 8.92
N LEU A 32 -8.93 -22.61 10.05
CA LEU A 32 -9.57 -22.91 11.34
C LEU A 32 -11.06 -22.53 11.35
N ASN A 33 -11.43 -21.46 10.64
CA ASN A 33 -12.82 -21.08 10.45
C ASN A 33 -13.59 -22.14 9.64
N GLU A 34 -12.99 -22.67 8.57
CA GLU A 34 -13.62 -23.74 7.78
C GLU A 34 -13.73 -25.05 8.57
N GLN A 35 -12.74 -25.35 9.41
CA GLN A 35 -12.77 -26.49 10.32
C GLN A 35 -13.78 -26.32 11.48
N GLY A 36 -14.33 -25.12 11.67
CA GLY A 36 -15.29 -24.82 12.74
C GLY A 36 -14.66 -24.72 14.14
N VAL A 37 -13.34 -24.53 14.23
CA VAL A 37 -12.59 -24.53 15.49
C VAL A 37 -11.90 -23.18 15.79
N LEU A 38 -12.16 -22.15 14.98
CA LEU A 38 -11.56 -20.81 15.16
C LEU A 38 -11.77 -20.21 16.56
N GLU A 39 -12.92 -20.49 17.19
CA GLU A 39 -13.26 -19.95 18.52
C GLU A 39 -12.27 -20.39 19.62
N THR A 40 -11.57 -21.51 19.44
CA THR A 40 -10.56 -21.98 20.42
C THR A 40 -9.38 -21.03 20.55
N LEU A 41 -9.14 -20.15 19.56
CA LEU A 41 -8.11 -19.12 19.62
C LEU A 41 -8.45 -17.97 20.57
N SER A 42 -9.73 -17.79 20.90
CA SER A 42 -10.21 -16.66 21.72
C SER A 42 -10.62 -17.10 23.13
N VAL A 43 -11.06 -18.34 23.30
CA VAL A 43 -11.64 -18.82 24.55
C VAL A 43 -10.75 -19.88 25.19
N LYS A 44 -10.19 -19.57 26.37
CA LYS A 44 -9.70 -20.60 27.29
C LYS A 44 -10.88 -21.11 28.12
N ARG A 45 -11.12 -22.41 28.13
CA ARG A 45 -12.09 -23.01 29.05
C ARG A 45 -11.38 -23.67 30.22
N VAL A 46 -11.85 -23.36 31.42
CA VAL A 46 -11.31 -23.89 32.67
C VAL A 46 -11.87 -25.29 32.88
N LEU A 47 -11.04 -26.19 33.41
CA LEU A 47 -11.44 -27.52 33.84
C LEU A 47 -12.61 -27.39 34.85
N PRO A 48 -13.76 -28.05 34.60
CA PRO A 48 -14.83 -28.08 35.58
C PRO A 48 -14.35 -28.72 36.89
N ALA A 49 -14.69 -28.14 38.04
CA ALA A 49 -14.26 -28.66 39.33
C ALA A 49 -14.73 -30.10 39.54
N GLU A 50 -13.81 -30.98 39.95
CA GLU A 50 -14.11 -32.40 40.19
C GLU A 50 -15.20 -32.54 41.26
N GLY A 51 -16.24 -33.31 40.94
CA GLY A 51 -17.37 -33.59 41.83
C GLY A 51 -18.50 -32.55 41.83
N ILE A 52 -18.34 -31.39 41.17
CA ILE A 52 -19.38 -30.35 41.07
C ILE A 52 -19.99 -30.31 39.66
N ALA A 53 -19.21 -30.67 38.63
CA ALA A 53 -19.63 -30.59 37.24
C ALA A 53 -20.71 -31.61 36.87
N SER A 54 -21.80 -31.11 36.30
CA SER A 54 -22.84 -31.91 35.64
C SER A 54 -22.26 -32.68 34.45
N GLU A 55 -22.95 -33.75 34.04
CA GLU A 55 -22.55 -34.55 32.88
C GLU A 55 -22.49 -33.69 31.60
N HIS A 56 -23.42 -32.75 31.46
CA HIS A 56 -23.47 -31.81 30.36
C HIS A 56 -22.23 -30.88 30.32
N GLU A 57 -21.77 -30.39 31.48
CA GLU A 57 -20.56 -29.56 31.55
C GLU A 57 -19.30 -30.33 31.20
N LYS A 58 -19.22 -31.62 31.59
CA LYS A 58 -18.11 -32.50 31.21
C LYS A 58 -18.10 -32.78 29.71
N GLU A 59 -19.25 -33.05 29.11
CA GLU A 59 -19.39 -33.25 27.66
C GLU A 59 -18.93 -32.01 26.88
N ILE A 60 -19.38 -30.83 27.31
CA ILE A 60 -18.98 -29.55 26.73
C ILE A 60 -17.47 -29.33 26.81
N TYR A 61 -16.86 -29.62 27.97
CA TYR A 61 -15.42 -29.47 28.18
C TYR A 61 -14.62 -30.47 27.33
N ASN A 62 -15.04 -31.73 27.28
CA ASN A 62 -14.43 -32.76 26.45
C ASN A 62 -14.50 -32.43 24.95
N LYS A 63 -15.61 -31.83 24.50
CA LYS A 63 -15.75 -31.32 23.13
C LYS A 63 -14.72 -30.22 22.88
N TRP A 64 -14.63 -29.24 23.77
CA TRP A 64 -13.66 -28.14 23.65
C TRP A 64 -12.21 -28.65 23.63
N ILE A 65 -11.83 -29.61 24.47
CA ILE A 65 -10.47 -30.20 24.44
C ILE A 65 -10.16 -30.79 23.06
N LYS A 66 -11.11 -31.49 22.44
CA LYS A 66 -10.91 -32.08 21.12
C LYS A 66 -10.72 -31.00 20.05
N GLU A 67 -11.52 -29.94 20.11
CA GLU A 67 -11.41 -28.80 19.21
C GLU A 67 -10.07 -28.06 19.41
N ASP A 68 -9.67 -27.82 20.66
CA ASP A 68 -8.41 -27.15 21.01
C ASP A 68 -7.19 -27.94 20.50
N ARG A 69 -7.15 -29.25 20.75
CA ARG A 69 -6.11 -30.15 20.21
C ARG A 69 -6.10 -30.16 18.68
N THR A 70 -7.28 -30.17 18.06
CA THR A 70 -7.38 -30.13 16.59
C THR A 70 -6.77 -28.83 16.05
N THR A 71 -7.08 -27.70 16.68
CA THR A 71 -6.50 -26.40 16.32
C THR A 71 -4.98 -26.40 16.50
N GLN A 72 -4.46 -26.92 17.63
CA GLN A 72 -3.02 -27.04 17.86
C GLN A 72 -2.33 -27.89 16.79
N TYR A 73 -2.85 -29.09 16.48
CA TYR A 73 -2.28 -29.96 15.46
C TYR A 73 -2.32 -29.33 14.06
N THR A 74 -3.40 -28.62 13.72
CA THR A 74 -3.49 -27.88 12.47
C THR A 74 -2.38 -26.83 12.38
N MET A 75 -2.18 -26.02 13.44
CA MET A 75 -1.11 -25.01 13.46
C MET A 75 0.29 -25.63 13.39
N LEU A 76 0.56 -26.67 14.17
CA LEU A 76 1.85 -27.40 14.17
C LEU A 76 2.14 -28.06 12.82
N SER A 77 1.12 -28.62 12.15
CA SER A 77 1.30 -29.21 10.82
C SER A 77 1.62 -28.17 9.73
N ALA A 78 1.25 -26.92 9.98
CA ALA A 78 1.43 -25.80 9.06
C ALA A 78 2.73 -25.02 9.32
N MET A 79 3.65 -25.50 10.16
CA MET A 79 4.96 -24.87 10.40
C MET A 79 6.12 -25.78 9.99
N GLN A 80 7.30 -25.19 9.79
CA GLN A 80 8.54 -25.93 9.56
C GLN A 80 8.95 -26.71 10.81
N ASP A 81 9.65 -27.83 10.60
CA ASP A 81 9.91 -28.81 11.65
C ASP A 81 10.76 -28.24 12.81
N ASP A 82 11.60 -27.26 12.53
CA ASP A 82 12.42 -26.54 13.53
C ASP A 82 11.59 -25.61 14.45
N LEU A 83 10.39 -25.21 14.01
CA LEU A 83 9.45 -24.43 14.81
C LEU A 83 8.51 -25.30 15.65
N ILE A 84 8.20 -26.52 15.21
CA ILE A 84 7.26 -27.42 15.90
C ILE A 84 7.65 -27.58 17.38
N GLY A 85 8.91 -27.93 17.64
CA GLY A 85 9.41 -28.13 19.01
C GLY A 85 9.37 -26.88 19.90
N GLN A 86 9.39 -25.69 19.30
CA GLN A 86 9.32 -24.42 20.04
C GLN A 86 7.89 -24.08 20.47
N PHE A 87 6.89 -24.53 19.71
CA PHE A 87 5.49 -24.16 19.92
C PHE A 87 4.64 -25.30 20.47
N GLU A 88 5.06 -26.56 20.40
CA GLU A 88 4.32 -27.70 20.97
C GLU A 88 4.20 -27.66 22.51
N ILE A 89 5.03 -26.86 23.18
CA ILE A 89 5.04 -26.73 24.64
C ILE A 89 3.82 -26.00 25.22
N PHE A 90 3.05 -25.30 24.39
CA PHE A 90 1.91 -24.51 24.85
C PHE A 90 0.69 -25.40 25.10
N GLU A 91 0.10 -25.27 26.29
CA GLU A 91 -1.00 -26.15 26.74
C GLU A 91 -2.30 -25.99 25.95
N THR A 92 -2.57 -24.79 25.43
CA THR A 92 -3.81 -24.48 24.69
C THR A 92 -3.52 -23.91 23.31
N ALA A 93 -4.45 -24.07 22.37
CA ALA A 93 -4.38 -23.44 21.06
C ALA A 93 -4.24 -21.92 21.17
N LYS A 94 -4.96 -21.31 22.12
CA LYS A 94 -4.88 -19.89 22.39
C LYS A 94 -3.47 -19.46 22.84
N ASP A 95 -2.86 -20.19 23.76
CA ASP A 95 -1.49 -19.87 24.22
C ASP A 95 -0.47 -19.96 23.09
N MET A 96 -0.59 -20.99 22.25
CA MET A 96 0.26 -21.15 21.07
C MET A 96 0.06 -19.98 20.09
N TRP A 97 -1.18 -19.60 19.82
CA TRP A 97 -1.54 -18.51 18.91
C TRP A 97 -1.03 -17.14 19.38
N ASP A 98 -1.20 -16.84 20.67
CA ASP A 98 -0.72 -15.59 21.26
C ASP A 98 0.82 -15.53 21.19
N ASN A 99 1.52 -16.63 21.48
CA ASN A 99 2.98 -16.67 21.42
C ASN A 99 3.52 -16.59 19.99
N LEU A 100 2.85 -17.22 19.02
CA LEU A 100 3.16 -17.05 17.60
C LEU A 100 3.09 -15.56 17.20
N ASN A 101 2.08 -14.85 17.71
CA ASN A 101 1.93 -13.42 17.48
C ASN A 101 2.99 -12.56 18.17
N ILE A 102 3.45 -12.96 19.35
CA ILE A 102 4.56 -12.27 20.03
C ILE A 102 5.88 -12.50 19.27
N THR A 103 6.18 -13.74 18.88
CA THR A 103 7.45 -14.12 18.26
C THR A 103 7.57 -13.59 16.83
N PHE A 104 6.50 -13.65 16.04
CA PHE A 104 6.54 -13.33 14.61
C PHE A 104 5.62 -12.19 14.17
N GLY A 105 4.60 -11.85 14.97
CA GLY A 105 3.63 -10.80 14.63
C GLY A 105 4.16 -9.38 14.80
N GLN A 106 5.31 -9.21 15.47
CA GLN A 106 5.99 -7.93 15.53
C GLN A 106 6.83 -7.71 14.27
N THR A 107 6.57 -6.61 13.56
CA THR A 107 7.50 -6.18 12.52
C THR A 107 8.84 -5.80 13.16
N SER A 108 9.92 -6.46 12.73
CA SER A 108 11.26 -6.14 13.22
C SER A 108 11.58 -4.65 13.04
N SER A 109 12.31 -4.05 13.99
CA SER A 109 12.66 -2.63 13.91
C SER A 109 13.41 -2.28 12.62
N THR A 110 14.18 -3.22 12.07
CA THR A 110 14.87 -3.07 10.78
C THR A 110 13.88 -2.98 9.61
N ARG A 111 12.88 -3.87 9.53
CA ARG A 111 11.84 -3.82 8.49
C ARG A 111 11.00 -2.55 8.62
N LEU A 112 10.62 -2.17 9.85
CA LEU A 112 9.89 -0.93 10.09
C LEU A 112 10.68 0.31 9.67
N ARG A 113 11.99 0.37 9.97
CA ARG A 113 12.88 1.44 9.48
C ARG A 113 12.97 1.47 7.97
N ALA A 114 13.10 0.32 7.31
CA ALA A 114 13.15 0.23 5.86
C ALA A 114 11.85 0.74 5.19
N LEU A 115 10.68 0.35 5.72
CA LEU A 115 9.37 0.85 5.27
C LEU A 115 9.25 2.36 5.45
N ASN A 116 9.62 2.87 6.63
CA ASN A 116 9.61 4.31 6.89
C ASN A 116 10.57 5.06 5.96
N LEU A 117 11.79 4.59 5.75
CA LEU A 117 12.74 5.22 4.82
C LEU A 117 12.18 5.27 3.41
N LYS A 118 11.63 4.16 2.91
CA LYS A 118 10.99 4.09 1.59
C LYS A 118 9.84 5.11 1.48
N PHE A 119 8.96 5.15 2.48
CA PHE A 119 7.83 6.08 2.51
C PHE A 119 8.28 7.54 2.61
N LEU A 120 9.28 7.84 3.44
CA LEU A 120 9.77 9.19 3.67
C LEU A 120 10.54 9.76 2.47
N GLN A 121 11.21 8.90 1.72
CA GLN A 121 12.03 9.29 0.56
C GLN A 121 11.29 9.17 -0.77
N TYR A 122 10.06 8.63 -0.78
CA TYR A 122 9.31 8.45 -2.00
C TYR A 122 8.90 9.79 -2.63
N ILE A 123 9.30 9.96 -3.89
CA ILE A 123 8.93 11.10 -4.75
C ILE A 123 8.21 10.54 -5.97
N LYS A 124 7.18 11.24 -6.43
CA LYS A 124 6.44 10.89 -7.65
C LYS A 124 7.40 10.77 -8.84
N ASP A 125 7.37 9.63 -9.52
CA ASP A 125 8.07 9.46 -10.79
C ASP A 125 7.44 10.39 -11.86
N PRO A 126 8.25 11.16 -12.62
CA PRO A 126 7.77 11.95 -13.75
C PRO A 126 6.98 11.15 -14.79
N LYS A 127 7.26 9.85 -14.94
CA LYS A 127 6.60 8.95 -15.89
C LYS A 127 5.24 8.44 -15.41
N HIS A 128 5.00 8.43 -14.11
CA HIS A 128 3.72 7.99 -13.56
C HIS A 128 2.67 9.11 -13.61
N SER A 129 1.42 8.73 -13.80
CA SER A 129 0.27 9.61 -13.57
C SER A 129 0.13 9.98 -12.08
N MET A 130 -0.68 10.99 -11.78
CA MET A 130 -1.00 11.32 -10.39
C MET A 130 -1.76 10.17 -9.70
N ALA A 131 -2.67 9.50 -10.40
CA ALA A 131 -3.41 8.36 -9.86
C ALA A 131 -2.50 7.18 -9.48
N GLU A 132 -1.51 6.85 -10.32
CA GLU A 132 -0.52 5.81 -10.01
C GLU A 132 0.35 6.17 -8.80
N HIS A 133 0.75 7.44 -8.70
CA HIS A 133 1.49 7.97 -7.56
C HIS A 133 0.71 7.80 -6.25
N LEU A 134 -0.55 8.24 -6.23
CA LEU A 134 -1.42 8.15 -5.06
C LEU A 134 -1.72 6.69 -4.68
N ARG A 135 -1.90 5.81 -5.68
CA ARG A 135 -2.04 4.36 -5.44
C ARG A 135 -0.80 3.77 -4.76
N ALA A 136 0.41 4.16 -5.17
CA ALA A 136 1.65 3.72 -4.54
C ALA A 136 1.80 4.24 -3.10
N MET A 137 1.48 5.52 -2.86
CA MET A 137 1.44 6.12 -1.52
C MET A 137 0.46 5.39 -0.60
N SER A 138 -0.75 5.13 -1.07
CA SER A 138 -1.78 4.38 -0.34
C SER A 138 -1.32 2.96 0.01
N ALA A 139 -0.57 2.29 -0.88
CA ALA A 139 0.03 0.98 -0.60
C ALA A 139 1.07 1.06 0.52
N MET A 140 1.98 2.03 0.48
CA MET A 140 2.98 2.21 1.53
C MET A 140 2.36 2.56 2.90
N ILE A 141 1.28 3.35 2.92
CA ILE A 141 0.53 3.63 4.17
C ILE A 141 -0.08 2.34 4.74
N ARG A 142 -0.65 1.47 3.89
CA ARG A 142 -1.15 0.15 4.33
C ARG A 142 -0.02 -0.75 4.83
N ASP A 143 1.14 -0.75 4.19
CA ASP A 143 2.29 -1.55 4.61
C ASP A 143 2.78 -1.11 6.00
N LEU A 144 2.86 0.20 6.24
CA LEU A 144 3.20 0.76 7.55
C LEU A 144 2.16 0.42 8.62
N LYS A 145 0.87 0.54 8.31
CA LYS A 145 -0.22 0.16 9.23
C LYS A 145 -0.16 -1.32 9.57
N THR A 146 0.09 -2.19 8.58
CA THR A 146 0.26 -3.63 8.79
C THR A 146 1.49 -3.94 9.64
N ALA A 147 2.53 -3.11 9.55
CA ALA A 147 3.72 -3.19 10.38
C ALA A 147 3.54 -2.60 11.80
N GLY A 148 2.31 -2.24 12.19
CA GLY A 148 2.00 -1.67 13.51
C GLY A 148 2.29 -0.17 13.63
N ASN A 149 2.56 0.53 12.53
CA ASN A 149 2.77 1.97 12.50
C ASN A 149 1.61 2.67 11.79
N GLU A 150 0.59 3.03 12.56
CA GLU A 150 -0.56 3.77 12.06
C GLU A 150 -0.26 5.26 11.97
N LEU A 151 -0.19 5.77 10.74
CA LEU A 151 0.03 7.18 10.47
C LEU A 151 -1.25 7.99 10.69
N THR A 152 -1.15 9.13 11.35
CA THR A 152 -2.26 10.09 11.45
C THR A 152 -2.59 10.67 10.08
N ASP A 153 -3.83 11.16 9.90
CA ASP A 153 -4.23 11.79 8.65
C ASP A 153 -3.29 12.95 8.27
N GLU A 154 -2.89 13.76 9.25
CA GLU A 154 -1.91 14.84 9.07
C GLU A 154 -0.56 14.32 8.54
N GLN A 155 -0.04 13.24 9.10
CA GLN A 155 1.21 12.63 8.63
C GLN A 155 1.08 12.11 7.18
N GLN A 156 -0.08 11.55 6.82
CA GLN A 156 -0.35 11.08 5.47
C GLN A 156 -0.42 12.25 4.48
N VAL A 157 -1.14 13.33 4.83
CA VAL A 157 -1.25 14.56 4.01
C VAL A 157 0.13 15.18 3.79
N LEU A 158 0.90 15.41 4.85
CA LEU A 158 2.25 15.98 4.74
C LEU A 158 3.18 15.12 3.89
N ALA A 159 3.10 13.79 4.01
CA ALA A 159 3.89 12.88 3.21
C ALA A 159 3.54 12.98 1.71
N VAL A 160 2.25 13.12 1.38
CA VAL A 160 1.80 13.33 0.00
C VAL A 160 2.32 14.67 -0.54
N ILE A 161 2.19 15.77 0.20
CA ILE A 161 2.72 17.09 -0.24
C ILE A 161 4.22 17.02 -0.50
N ARG A 162 4.99 16.41 0.42
CA ARG A 162 6.44 16.25 0.29
C ARG A 162 6.82 15.39 -0.94
N SER A 163 6.03 14.36 -1.24
CA SER A 163 6.31 13.43 -2.34
C SER A 163 6.19 14.03 -3.74
N LEU A 164 5.64 15.25 -3.86
CA LEU A 164 5.50 15.92 -5.15
C LEU A 164 6.84 16.46 -5.65
N PRO A 165 7.15 16.35 -6.95
CA PRO A 165 8.44 16.75 -7.49
C PRO A 165 8.49 18.25 -7.73
N ASP A 166 9.64 18.85 -7.41
CA ASP A 166 9.96 20.22 -7.79
C ASP A 166 10.62 20.23 -9.19
N PRO A 167 10.46 21.30 -10.00
CA PRO A 167 9.74 22.55 -9.71
C PRO A 167 8.24 22.54 -10.05
N GLU A 168 7.76 21.49 -10.73
CA GLU A 168 6.41 21.46 -11.32
C GLU A 168 5.29 21.68 -10.29
N TRP A 169 5.47 21.16 -9.08
CA TRP A 169 4.47 21.24 -8.01
C TRP A 169 4.82 22.26 -6.91
N SER A 170 5.96 22.96 -7.01
CA SER A 170 6.46 23.83 -5.93
C SER A 170 5.47 24.93 -5.55
N GLN A 171 4.77 25.50 -6.54
CA GLN A 171 3.78 26.56 -6.33
C GLN A 171 2.51 26.05 -5.62
N MET A 172 2.20 24.76 -5.74
CA MET A 172 1.01 24.15 -5.14
C MET A 172 1.26 23.60 -3.74
N LYS A 173 2.51 23.21 -3.42
CA LYS A 173 2.85 22.63 -2.11
C LYS A 173 2.45 23.54 -0.95
N LEU A 174 2.79 24.83 -1.03
CA LEU A 174 2.57 25.77 0.07
C LEU A 174 1.07 26.03 0.35
N PRO A 175 0.22 26.34 -0.65
CA PRO A 175 -1.23 26.44 -0.42
C PRO A 175 -1.86 25.17 0.17
N MET A 176 -1.41 23.99 -0.24
CA MET A 176 -1.93 22.73 0.30
C MET A 176 -1.55 22.54 1.77
N THR A 177 -0.31 22.90 2.16
CA THR A 177 0.17 22.78 3.55
C THR A 177 -0.65 23.62 4.53
N TYR A 178 -1.15 24.79 4.11
CA TYR A 178 -1.94 25.68 4.97
C TYR A 178 -3.46 25.53 4.77
N SER A 179 -3.91 24.55 3.98
CA SER A 179 -5.33 24.37 3.70
C SER A 179 -6.05 23.67 4.84
N GLU A 180 -7.00 24.35 5.49
CA GLU A 180 -7.85 23.74 6.53
C GLU A 180 -8.86 22.73 5.97
N ASN A 181 -9.05 22.68 4.65
CA ASN A 181 -10.00 21.80 3.97
C ASN A 181 -9.38 20.44 3.57
N ILE A 182 -8.06 20.33 3.59
CA ILE A 182 -7.34 19.10 3.22
C ILE A 182 -6.96 18.39 4.52
N LYS A 183 -7.83 17.49 5.00
CA LYS A 183 -7.63 16.84 6.30
C LYS A 183 -7.16 15.41 6.19
N THR A 184 -7.59 14.71 5.15
CA THR A 184 -7.35 13.27 4.99
C THR A 184 -6.58 12.95 3.71
N PHE A 185 -6.08 11.72 3.62
CA PHE A 185 -5.48 11.19 2.39
C PHE A 185 -6.42 11.30 1.19
N ASN A 186 -7.73 11.11 1.39
CA ASN A 186 -8.73 11.20 0.32
C ASN A 186 -8.92 12.65 -0.15
N ASP A 187 -8.91 13.61 0.76
CA ASP A 187 -9.06 15.03 0.42
C ASP A 187 -7.89 15.51 -0.45
N ILE A 188 -6.65 15.19 -0.04
CA ILE A 188 -5.47 15.57 -0.82
C ILE A 188 -5.39 14.83 -2.15
N SER A 189 -5.79 13.55 -2.18
CA SER A 189 -5.81 12.76 -3.42
C SER A 189 -6.75 13.39 -4.45
N ARG A 190 -7.98 13.72 -4.05
CA ARG A 190 -8.95 14.37 -4.92
C ARG A 190 -8.45 15.74 -5.40
N HIS A 191 -7.86 16.53 -4.51
CA HIS A 191 -7.31 17.84 -4.86
C HIS A 191 -6.20 17.73 -5.91
N LEU A 192 -5.28 16.78 -5.74
CA LEU A 192 -4.15 16.58 -6.66
C LEU A 192 -4.57 16.03 -8.02
N GLU A 193 -5.58 15.16 -8.08
CA GLU A 193 -6.12 14.67 -9.35
C GLU A 193 -6.72 15.81 -10.18
N LEU A 194 -7.51 16.68 -9.56
CA LEU A 194 -8.08 17.87 -10.22
C LEU A 194 -6.99 18.83 -10.71
N GLU A 195 -5.95 19.07 -9.89
CA GLU A 195 -4.86 19.95 -10.28
C GLU A 195 -4.00 19.34 -11.40
N ALA A 196 -3.78 18.02 -11.38
CA ALA A 196 -3.07 17.32 -12.45
C ALA A 196 -3.82 17.43 -13.79
N GLU A 197 -5.14 17.27 -13.79
CA GLU A 197 -5.98 17.46 -14.98
C GLU A 197 -5.89 18.91 -15.49
N ARG A 198 -5.99 19.89 -14.59
CA ARG A 198 -5.84 21.32 -14.93
C ARG A 198 -4.48 21.61 -15.59
N LEU A 199 -3.39 21.07 -15.05
CA LEU A 199 -2.04 21.26 -15.60
C LEU A 199 -1.91 20.66 -17.01
N GLU A 200 -2.51 19.50 -17.25
CA GLU A 200 -2.47 18.84 -18.56
C GLU A 200 -3.29 19.59 -19.63
N VAL A 201 -4.45 20.13 -19.25
CA VAL A 201 -5.24 21.02 -20.13
C VAL A 201 -4.43 22.27 -20.47
N ASN A 202 -3.80 22.92 -19.49
CA ASN A 202 -2.97 24.11 -19.73
C ASN A 202 -1.79 23.82 -20.65
N ARG A 203 -1.13 22.67 -20.51
CA ARG A 203 -0.06 22.24 -21.44
C ARG A 203 -0.59 22.07 -22.86
N SER A 204 -1.72 21.39 -23.00
CA SER A 204 -2.35 21.13 -24.31
C SER A 204 -2.69 22.45 -25.01
N VAL A 205 -3.32 23.40 -24.31
CA VAL A 205 -3.63 24.74 -24.83
C VAL A 205 -2.35 25.50 -25.24
N ALA A 206 -1.31 25.45 -24.42
CA ALA A 206 -0.04 26.12 -24.73
C ALA A 206 0.66 25.54 -25.97
N LEU A 207 0.55 24.22 -26.19
CA LEU A 207 1.08 23.55 -27.37
C LEU A 207 0.32 23.94 -28.64
N VAL A 208 -1.02 23.99 -28.59
CA VAL A 208 -1.86 24.45 -29.71
C VAL A 208 -1.50 25.89 -30.08
N ALA A 209 -1.46 26.81 -29.12
CA ALA A 209 -1.12 28.22 -29.36
C ALA A 209 0.29 28.40 -29.97
N ARG A 210 1.27 27.55 -29.61
CA ARG A 210 2.61 27.55 -30.22
C ARG A 210 2.60 27.02 -31.65
N SER A 211 1.76 26.02 -31.95
CA SER A 211 1.61 25.48 -33.30
C SER A 211 0.97 26.50 -34.25
N GLU A 212 -0.06 27.22 -33.79
CA GLU A 212 -0.74 28.26 -34.57
C GLU A 212 0.20 29.42 -34.92
N LYS A 213 1.01 29.89 -33.95
CA LYS A 213 2.03 30.92 -34.18
C LYS A 213 3.10 30.50 -35.21
N ARG A 214 3.40 29.21 -35.35
CA ARG A 214 4.33 28.70 -36.37
C ARG A 214 3.69 28.57 -37.76
N SER A 215 2.36 28.45 -37.85
CA SER A 215 1.63 28.38 -39.13
C SER A 215 1.26 29.76 -39.71
N GLY A 216 1.47 30.84 -38.95
CA GLY A 216 1.28 32.23 -39.39
C GLY A 216 2.22 32.61 -40.54
N ILE A 217 1.70 32.49 -41.76
CA ILE A 217 2.32 32.81 -43.06
C ILE A 217 2.97 34.19 -43.04
N ALA A 218 4.29 34.25 -43.27
CA ALA A 218 5.01 35.49 -43.52
C ALA A 218 4.50 36.16 -44.81
N PRO A 219 4.25 37.49 -44.84
CA PRO A 219 3.79 38.15 -46.05
C PRO A 219 4.92 38.13 -47.10
N LYS A 220 4.65 37.55 -48.28
CA LYS A 220 5.55 37.58 -49.45
C LYS A 220 5.84 39.03 -49.83
N ARG A 221 7.04 39.49 -49.50
CA ARG A 221 7.58 40.81 -49.85
C ARG A 221 7.76 40.88 -51.37
N LYS A 222 6.85 41.55 -52.09
CA LYS A 222 6.97 41.83 -53.53
C LYS A 222 8.27 42.61 -53.78
N LYS A 223 9.22 42.02 -54.50
CA LYS A 223 10.42 42.71 -55.01
C LYS A 223 9.96 43.78 -56.02
N ARG A 224 10.18 45.06 -55.71
CA ARG A 224 10.10 46.16 -56.69
C ARG A 224 11.32 46.04 -57.61
N HIS A 225 11.08 45.90 -58.91
CA HIS A 225 12.10 46.06 -59.95
C HIS A 225 12.51 47.54 -60.00
N ASN A 226 13.80 47.82 -59.84
CA ASN A 226 14.38 49.15 -59.96
C ASN A 226 15.07 49.25 -61.32
N ASN A 227 14.50 50.02 -62.26
CA ASN A 227 15.17 50.36 -63.52
C ASN A 227 15.98 51.65 -63.31
N GLY A 228 17.28 51.49 -63.06
CA GLY A 228 18.23 52.61 -63.02
C GLY A 228 18.80 52.87 -64.41
N ALA A 229 18.36 53.96 -65.03
CA ALA A 229 18.94 54.47 -66.28
C ALA A 229 20.36 55.01 -66.05
N GLN A 230 21.30 54.55 -66.88
CA GLN A 230 22.67 55.07 -66.98
C GLN A 230 22.66 56.55 -67.41
N LYS A 231 23.23 57.43 -66.58
CA LYS A 231 23.71 58.75 -67.02
C LYS A 231 25.23 58.69 -67.16
N LYS A 232 25.70 58.79 -68.41
CA LYS A 232 27.07 59.12 -68.78
C LYS A 232 27.35 60.58 -68.39
N TRP A 233 28.54 60.85 -67.84
CA TRP A 233 29.18 62.17 -67.93
C TRP A 233 30.68 61.97 -68.19
N ASN A 234 31.16 62.77 -69.14
CA ASN A 234 32.50 62.75 -69.73
C ASN A 234 33.56 63.42 -68.84
N GLN A 235 34.81 63.06 -69.14
CA GLN A 235 36.09 63.47 -68.56
C GLN A 235 36.44 64.95 -68.75
N ALA A 236 37.31 65.45 -67.87
CA ALA A 236 38.45 66.34 -68.15
C ALA A 236 39.40 66.35 -66.92
N PRO A 237 40.66 66.80 -67.03
CA PRO A 237 41.44 67.18 -68.22
C PRO A 237 42.50 66.15 -68.64
#